data_AF-A0A1H6G0H7-F1
#
_entry.id   AF-A0A1H6G0H7-F1
#
_cell.length_a   1.000
_cell.length_b   1.000
_cell.length_c   1.000
_cell.angle_alpha   90.00
_cell.angle_beta   90.00
_cell.angle_gamma   90.00
#
_symmetry.space_group_name_H-M   'P 1'
#
loop_
_entity.id
_entity.type
_entity.pdbx_description
1 polymer ?
#
loop_
_entity_poly.entity_id
_entity_poly.type
_entity_poly.pdbx_seq_one_letter_code
_entity_poly.pdbx_strand_id
1 'polypeptide(L)'
;MSEPDREPTEKPTTSQEEAEAEGHWMARYGIGIAVVSIFTLLLIVIAAMQFTGVVDVFAPIADTEGQQWGVFFVLALIVLIVGGWSWKAIIS
;
A
#
# COMPACT_ATOMS: atom_id res chain seq x y z
N MET A 1 -2.54 10.85 44.18
CA MET A 1 -3.79 11.25 43.50
C MET A 1 -3.92 10.37 42.29
N SER A 2 -5.00 9.61 42.19
CA SER A 2 -5.24 8.66 41.11
C SER A 2 -5.73 9.44 39.89
N GLU A 3 -5.00 9.40 38.77
CA GLU A 3 -5.59 9.78 37.49
C GLU A 3 -6.82 8.89 37.24
N PRO A 4 -7.98 9.43 36.84
CA PRO A 4 -9.14 8.61 36.54
C PRO A 4 -8.83 7.75 35.32
N ASP A 5 -9.09 6.44 35.43
CA ASP A 5 -9.13 5.50 34.32
C ASP A 5 -9.77 6.15 33.11
N ARG A 6 -8.99 6.32 32.04
CA ARG A 6 -9.53 6.66 30.73
C ARG A 6 -10.37 5.47 30.30
N GLU A 7 -11.70 5.65 30.29
CA GLU A 7 -12.63 4.69 29.70
C GLU A 7 -12.06 4.19 28.35
N PRO A 8 -12.09 2.88 28.06
CA PRO A 8 -11.75 2.38 26.75
C PRO A 8 -12.63 3.12 25.74
N THR A 9 -12.04 3.87 24.82
CA THR A 9 -12.79 4.69 23.83
C THR A 9 -13.50 3.85 22.77
N GLU A 10 -13.63 2.54 22.97
CA GLU A 10 -14.33 1.60 22.10
C GLU A 10 -15.45 0.94 22.91
N LYS A 11 -16.69 1.13 22.46
CA LYS A 11 -17.80 0.31 22.96
C LYS A 11 -17.44 -1.15 22.66
N PRO A 12 -17.59 -2.08 23.62
CA PRO A 12 -17.43 -3.50 23.35
C PRO A 12 -18.38 -3.89 22.21
N THR A 13 -17.88 -4.61 21.20
CA THR A 13 -18.73 -5.23 20.18
C THR A 13 -19.71 -6.16 20.89
N THR A 14 -20.99 -5.84 20.83
CA THR A 14 -22.00 -6.49 21.69
C THR A 14 -22.64 -7.71 21.03
N SER A 15 -22.40 -7.89 19.73
CA SER A 15 -22.93 -8.99 18.93
C SER A 15 -21.91 -9.53 17.93
N GLN A 16 -22.06 -10.81 17.59
CA GLN A 16 -21.21 -11.48 16.61
C GLN A 16 -21.35 -10.87 15.20
N GLU A 17 -22.56 -10.42 14.85
CA GLU A 17 -22.84 -9.71 13.59
C GLU A 17 -22.11 -8.36 13.48
N GLU A 18 -22.00 -7.60 14.58
CA GLU A 18 -21.32 -6.31 14.62
C GLU A 18 -19.80 -6.48 14.41
N ALA A 19 -19.21 -7.51 15.02
CA ALA A 19 -17.79 -7.84 14.84
C ALA A 19 -17.47 -8.35 13.42
N GLU A 20 -18.36 -9.13 12.81
CA GLU A 20 -18.19 -9.61 11.42
C GLU A 20 -18.32 -8.47 10.41
N ALA A 21 -19.24 -7.52 10.61
CA ALA A 21 -19.40 -6.35 9.77
C ALA A 21 -18.19 -5.42 9.85
N GLU A 22 -17.67 -5.14 11.05
CA GLU A 22 -16.45 -4.34 11.26
C GLU A 22 -15.21 -5.05 10.71
N GLY A 23 -15.10 -6.36 10.91
CA GLY A 23 -14.01 -7.17 10.38
C GLY A 23 -14.00 -7.22 8.85
N HIS A 24 -15.16 -7.32 8.21
CA HIS A 24 -15.26 -7.27 6.76
C HIS A 24 -14.94 -5.89 6.20
N TRP A 25 -15.34 -4.82 6.87
CA TRP A 25 -14.97 -3.46 6.51
C TRP A 25 -13.44 -3.27 6.62
N MET A 26 -12.83 -3.62 7.75
CA MET A 26 -11.38 -3.54 7.94
C MET A 26 -10.59 -4.41 6.97
N ALA A 27 -11.05 -5.64 6.70
CA ALA A 27 -10.38 -6.52 5.74
C ALA A 27 -10.44 -5.94 4.32
N ARG A 28 -11.59 -5.41 3.89
CA ARG A 28 -11.78 -4.93 2.52
C ARG A 28 -11.01 -3.63 2.26
N TYR A 29 -10.97 -2.72 3.22
CA TYR A 29 -10.23 -1.45 3.10
C TYR A 29 -8.74 -1.58 3.47
N GLY A 30 -8.41 -2.42 4.44
CA GLY A 30 -7.04 -2.64 4.90
C GLY A 30 -6.16 -3.34 3.87
N ILE A 31 -6.71 -4.29 3.10
CA ILE A 31 -5.96 -5.00 2.05
C ILE A 31 -5.50 -4.03 0.96
N GLY A 32 -6.36 -3.09 0.54
CA GLY A 32 -5.99 -2.10 -0.48
C GLY A 32 -4.80 -1.25 -0.07
N ILE A 33 -4.81 -0.73 1.16
CA ILE A 33 -3.72 0.07 1.72
C ILE A 33 -2.44 -0.76 1.87
N ALA A 34 -2.54 -1.98 2.39
CA ALA A 34 -1.39 -2.88 2.59
C ALA A 34 -0.70 -3.21 1.26
N VAL A 35 -1.49 -3.57 0.24
CA VAL A 35 -1.00 -3.89 -1.10
C VAL A 35 -0.25 -2.70 -1.69
N VAL A 36 -0.87 -1.52 -1.72
CA VAL A 36 -0.25 -0.31 -2.27
C VAL A 36 1.04 0.05 -1.53
N SER A 37 1.08 -0.10 -0.21
CA SER A 37 2.27 0.17 0.61
C SER A 37 3.42 -0.77 0.27
N ILE A 38 3.15 -2.07 0.13
CA ILE A 38 4.15 -3.07 -0.26
C ILE A 38 4.71 -2.76 -1.64
N PHE A 39 3.84 -2.51 -2.63
CA PHE A 39 4.29 -2.18 -3.99
C PHE A 39 5.08 -0.88 -4.05
N THR A 40 4.69 0.13 -3.27
CA THR A 40 5.44 1.39 -3.19
C THR A 40 6.82 1.19 -2.59
N LEU A 41 6.94 0.39 -1.52
CA LEU A 41 8.24 0.06 -0.93
C LEU A 41 9.13 -0.71 -1.93
N LEU A 42 8.54 -1.68 -2.65
CA LEU A 42 9.26 -2.42 -3.70
C LEU A 42 9.75 -1.48 -4.82
N LEU A 43 8.94 -0.52 -5.26
CA LEU A 43 9.35 0.48 -6.24
C LEU A 43 10.55 1.29 -5.76
N ILE A 44 10.57 1.71 -4.49
CA ILE A 44 11.68 2.46 -3.91
C ILE A 44 12.96 1.61 -3.92
N VAL A 45 12.85 0.34 -3.52
CA VAL A 45 13.98 -0.60 -3.53
C VAL A 45 14.51 -0.82 -4.94
N ILE A 46 13.63 -1.03 -5.92
CA ILE A 46 14.01 -1.19 -7.34
C ILE A 46 14.69 0.08 -7.86
N ALA A 47 14.13 1.26 -7.58
CA ALA A 47 14.73 2.52 -7.98
C ALA A 47 16.13 2.71 -7.38
N ALA A 48 16.31 2.36 -6.11
CA ALA A 48 17.61 2.44 -5.45
C ALA A 48 18.62 1.46 -6.06
N MET A 49 18.22 0.21 -6.34
CA MET A 49 19.08 -0.78 -7.00
C MET A 49 19.50 -0.34 -8.40
N GLN A 50 18.58 0.22 -9.18
CA GLN A 50 18.85 0.72 -10.53
C GLN A 50 19.73 1.97 -10.50
N PHE A 51 19.46 2.92 -9.60
CA PHE A 51 20.24 4.14 -9.45
C PHE A 51 21.69 3.86 -9.02
N THR A 52 21.90 2.84 -8.19
CA THR A 52 23.23 2.42 -7.74
C THR A 52 23.94 1.50 -8.73
N GLY A 53 23.24 0.99 -9.75
CA GLY A 53 23.78 0.03 -10.72
C GLY A 53 24.09 -1.35 -10.13
N VAL A 54 23.58 -1.67 -8.94
CA VAL A 54 23.86 -2.94 -8.25
C VAL A 54 23.14 -4.10 -8.93
N VAL A 55 21.92 -3.85 -9.45
CA VAL A 55 21.12 -4.84 -10.19
C VAL A 55 20.44 -4.16 -11.36
N ASP A 56 20.56 -4.78 -12.53
CA ASP A 56 19.81 -4.36 -13.72
C ASP A 56 18.50 -5.16 -13.82
N VAL A 57 17.47 -4.66 -13.15
CA VAL A 57 16.17 -5.33 -12.99
C VAL A 57 15.42 -5.46 -14.32
N PHE A 58 15.61 -4.50 -15.24
CA PHE A 58 14.86 -4.41 -16.48
C PHE A 58 15.66 -4.78 -17.73
N ALA A 59 16.93 -5.18 -17.58
CA ALA A 59 17.76 -5.70 -18.69
C ALA A 59 17.05 -6.68 -19.65
N PRO A 60 16.17 -7.61 -19.20
CA PRO A 60 15.51 -8.54 -20.13
C PRO A 60 14.52 -7.90 -21.11
N ILE A 61 14.05 -6.68 -20.84
CA ILE A 61 12.98 -6.00 -21.58
C ILE A 61 13.36 -4.59 -22.05
N ALA A 62 14.53 -4.09 -21.66
CA ALA A 62 15.02 -2.75 -21.99
C ALA A 62 16.55 -2.75 -22.11
N ASP A 63 17.05 -2.41 -23.30
CA ASP A 63 18.47 -2.47 -23.65
C ASP A 63 19.26 -1.21 -23.25
N THR A 64 18.56 -0.11 -22.97
CA THR A 64 19.19 1.19 -22.65
C THR A 64 18.70 1.72 -21.31
N GLU A 65 19.57 2.47 -20.60
CA GLU A 65 19.25 3.08 -19.30
C GLU A 65 17.97 3.94 -19.36
N GLY A 66 17.80 4.72 -20.43
CA GLY A 66 16.59 5.53 -20.64
C GLY A 66 15.32 4.68 -20.80
N GLN A 67 15.39 3.54 -21.49
CA GLN A 67 14.26 2.61 -21.59
C GLN A 67 13.95 1.95 -20.24
N GLN A 68 14.98 1.58 -19.47
CA GLN A 68 14.80 0.98 -18.15
C GLN A 68 14.08 1.94 -17.19
N TRP A 69 14.47 3.22 -17.18
CA TRP A 69 13.74 4.26 -16.45
C TRP A 69 12.32 4.47 -16.99
N GLY A 70 12.14 4.40 -18.30
CA GLY A 70 10.80 4.43 -18.93
C GLY A 70 9.88 3.31 -18.41
N VAL A 71 10.37 2.06 -18.38
CA VAL A 71 9.63 0.90 -17.85
C VAL A 71 9.33 1.09 -16.36
N PHE A 72 10.30 1.56 -15.58
CA PHE A 72 10.11 1.87 -14.17
C PHE A 72 8.99 2.90 -13.96
N PHE A 73 8.96 3.99 -14.72
CA PHE A 73 7.92 5.01 -14.60
C PHE A 73 6.53 4.48 -14.99
N VAL A 74 6.44 3.62 -16.01
CA VAL A 74 5.18 2.96 -16.36
C VAL A 74 4.68 2.11 -15.19
N LEU A 75 5.57 1.32 -14.57
CA LEU A 75 5.22 0.51 -13.40
C LEU A 75 4.79 1.37 -12.21
N ALA A 76 5.52 2.45 -11.94
CA ALA A 76 5.18 3.40 -10.87
C ALA A 76 3.80 4.05 -11.11
N LEU A 77 3.50 4.42 -12.36
CA LEU A 77 2.20 4.97 -12.74
C LEU A 77 1.06 3.96 -12.48
N ILE A 78 1.27 2.68 -12.79
CA ILE A 78 0.28 1.62 -12.51
C ILE A 78 0.00 1.55 -11.01
N VAL A 79 1.04 1.55 -10.18
CA VAL A 79 0.88 1.51 -8.71
C VAL A 79 0.15 2.76 -8.22
N LEU A 80 0.46 3.94 -8.75
CA LEU A 80 -0.24 5.19 -8.40
C LEU A 80 -1.72 5.18 -8.82
N ILE A 81 -2.04 4.64 -9.99
CA ILE A 81 -3.43 4.50 -10.45
C ILE A 81 -4.18 3.55 -9.53
N VAL A 82 -3.62 2.38 -9.23
CA VAL A 82 -4.23 1.39 -8.33
C VAL A 82 -4.40 1.97 -6.91
N GLY A 83 -3.39 2.67 -6.40
CA GLY A 83 -3.43 3.33 -5.11
C GLY A 83 -4.46 4.45 -5.03
N GLY A 84 -4.50 5.31 -6.06
CA GLY A 84 -5.49 6.39 -6.17
C GLY A 84 -6.92 5.85 -6.28
N TRP A 85 -7.13 4.75 -7.02
CA TRP A 85 -8.44 4.08 -7.10
C TRP A 85 -8.83 3.47 -5.75
N SER A 86 -7.87 2.84 -5.06
CA SER A 86 -8.09 2.29 -3.71
C SER A 86 -8.50 3.37 -2.72
N TRP A 87 -7.85 4.54 -2.72
CA TRP A 87 -8.25 5.64 -1.84
C TRP A 87 -9.59 6.25 -2.20
N LYS A 88 -9.90 6.40 -3.48
CA LYS A 88 -11.22 6.88 -3.90
C LYS A 88 -12.32 5.92 -3.42
N ALA A 89 -12.10 4.62 -3.50
CA ALA A 89 -13.02 3.61 -2.99
C ALA A 89 -13.12 3.58 -1.45
N ILE A 90 -12.09 4.01 -0.72
CA ILE A 90 -12.11 4.14 0.76
C ILE A 90 -12.87 5.40 1.20
N ILE A 91 -12.70 6.51 0.48
CA ILE A 91 -13.24 7.82 0.86
C ILE A 91 -14.68 8.03 0.36
N SER A 92 -15.09 7.38 -0.75
CA SER A 92 -16.44 7.48 -1.32
C SER A 92 -17.44 6.55 -0.65
#